data_AF-A0A935ZE17-F1
#
_entry.id   AF-A0A935ZE17-F1
#
_cell.length_a   1.000
_cell.length_b   1.000
_cell.length_c   1.000
_cell.angle_alpha   90.00
_cell.angle_beta   90.00
_cell.angle_gamma   90.00
#
_symmetry.space_group_name_H-M   'P 1'
#
loop_
_entity.id
_entity.type
_entity.pdbx_description
1 polymer ?
#
loop_
_entity_poly.entity_id
_entity_poly.type
_entity_poly.pdbx_seq_one_letter_code
_entity_poly.pdbx_strand_id
1 'polypeptide(L)'
;MSARETTLPGQGLLGIAGLGLLCGFGIASLQGCDDGGGLGGLAKQCGLVCPDEGLADGNASISGVASIDGFFSAVLEVRGAAATISGSIRAELEGMASFFGIEGYADMDLPALTAAVKGEIEGQLSVAVEGGLTINYDPPKCEADLEVTAKAAAECDVEADPGSIEAKCEGSCEVSADVAAECSAMGTLECEGTAPNFQCEGSCTGSCQLEVAAECSGSCNGQCDGECSACAGGNCDTMGGVTANCAGSCSGMCQGECKLEAGGSCGGRCEGSCKYTPAMASCEAGATAKCDVSAMAEAKCEGKCEGSVTPPMVKAECQAQVEAKAEARIECRPPSLSIGFQFKAGLDADGQARFKAFLEMFKGRFSAMLAVKAKLDIVAKAAGNLVTSASGAVKGAVDTALEGDLDLKATIGLGCALDALGEVSGVLQASTGELTASANAFVEIGGAVGVGG
;
A
#
# COMPACT_ATOMS: atom_id res chain seq x y z
N MET A 1 -21.89 -59.94 5.09
CA MET A 1 -21.73 -60.18 3.64
C MET A 1 -20.46 -59.48 3.21
N SER A 2 -19.46 -60.27 2.78
CA SER A 2 -18.15 -59.97 2.14
C SER A 2 -17.39 -58.69 2.50
N ALA A 3 -16.13 -58.65 2.98
CA ALA A 3 -14.95 -59.54 2.93
C ALA A 3 -14.40 -59.88 1.52
N ARG A 4 -13.29 -59.22 1.14
CA ARG A 4 -12.02 -59.74 0.53
C ARG A 4 -11.28 -58.59 -0.18
N GLU A 5 -10.07 -58.21 0.22
CA GLU A 5 -8.75 -58.83 -0.10
C GLU A 5 -8.42 -58.85 -1.60
N THR A 6 -7.34 -58.16 -1.97
CA THR A 6 -6.49 -58.40 -3.16
C THR A 6 -5.20 -57.58 -2.99
N THR A 7 -4.16 -58.11 -2.34
CA THR A 7 -3.00 -58.85 -2.89
C THR A 7 -2.11 -58.06 -3.86
N LEU A 8 -0.92 -57.71 -3.36
CA LEU A 8 0.32 -57.51 -4.13
C LEU A 8 0.72 -58.78 -4.90
N PRO A 9 1.47 -58.65 -6.00
CA PRO A 9 2.44 -59.66 -6.41
C PRO A 9 3.87 -59.11 -6.35
N GLY A 10 4.76 -59.95 -5.80
CA GLY A 10 6.20 -59.72 -5.78
C GLY A 10 6.95 -60.45 -6.89
N GLN A 11 8.21 -60.01 -7.03
CA GLN A 11 9.42 -60.73 -7.45
C GLN A 11 9.51 -61.34 -8.86
N GLY A 12 10.49 -60.82 -9.61
CA GLY A 12 11.18 -61.51 -10.70
C GLY A 12 12.66 -61.17 -10.69
N LEU A 13 13.48 -62.06 -10.10
CA LEU A 13 14.92 -62.15 -10.26
C LEU A 13 15.25 -62.49 -11.73
N LEU A 14 16.14 -61.75 -12.37
CA LEU A 14 17.03 -62.29 -13.40
C LEU A 14 18.29 -61.43 -13.49
N GLY A 15 19.39 -62.02 -13.06
CA GLY A 15 20.72 -61.45 -13.22
C GLY A 15 21.22 -61.66 -14.65
N ILE A 16 21.92 -60.65 -15.17
CA ILE A 16 22.95 -60.82 -16.18
C ILE A 16 24.18 -60.07 -15.69
N ALA A 17 25.24 -60.86 -15.50
CA ALA A 17 26.57 -60.42 -15.17
C ALA A 17 27.28 -59.81 -16.40
N GLY A 18 28.03 -58.74 -16.14
CA GLY A 18 29.42 -58.61 -16.58
C GLY A 18 29.71 -58.08 -17.99
N LEU A 19 30.11 -56.80 -18.06
CA LEU A 19 31.17 -56.19 -18.89
C LEU A 19 30.97 -54.67 -18.73
N GLY A 20 31.69 -53.92 -17.90
CA GLY A 20 33.13 -53.93 -17.70
C GLY A 20 33.79 -52.94 -18.66
N LEU A 21 33.66 -51.62 -18.40
CA LEU A 21 34.67 -50.65 -18.82
C LEU A 21 34.68 -49.43 -17.91
N LEU A 22 35.87 -49.16 -17.38
CA LEU A 22 36.22 -48.08 -16.47
C LEU A 22 36.14 -46.71 -17.16
N CYS A 23 35.49 -45.76 -16.49
CA CYS A 23 35.96 -44.39 -16.31
C CYS A 23 35.25 -43.83 -15.06
N GLY A 24 35.89 -44.02 -13.91
CA GLY A 24 35.45 -43.40 -12.66
C GLY A 24 35.74 -41.91 -12.69
N PHE A 25 34.71 -41.09 -12.79
CA PHE A 25 34.68 -39.84 -12.05
C PHE A 25 34.07 -40.19 -10.70
N GLY A 26 34.95 -40.47 -9.74
CA GLY A 26 34.57 -40.51 -8.34
C GLY A 26 33.95 -39.17 -8.01
N ILE A 27 32.72 -39.23 -7.52
CA ILE A 27 32.10 -38.18 -6.71
C ILE A 27 33.01 -38.07 -5.50
N ALA A 28 34.07 -37.27 -5.63
CA ALA A 28 34.89 -36.91 -4.49
C ALA A 28 33.94 -36.17 -3.55
N SER A 29 33.72 -36.77 -2.40
CA SER A 29 33.34 -36.04 -1.20
C SER A 29 34.17 -34.75 -1.17
N LEU A 30 33.51 -33.61 -1.40
CA LEU A 30 34.00 -32.28 -1.10
C LEU A 30 34.20 -32.19 0.42
N GLN A 31 35.24 -32.85 0.91
CA GLN A 31 35.80 -32.72 2.26
C GLN A 31 37.07 -31.86 2.22
N GLY A 32 37.17 -30.95 1.26
CA GLY A 32 38.34 -30.09 1.04
C GLY A 32 38.14 -28.62 1.40
N CYS A 33 36.91 -28.19 1.73
CA CYS A 33 36.62 -26.84 2.21
C CYS A 33 36.43 -26.87 3.72
N ASP A 34 37.49 -27.17 4.45
CA ASP A 34 37.55 -26.97 5.91
C ASP A 34 38.65 -25.93 6.20
N ASP A 35 38.36 -25.03 7.15
CA ASP A 35 38.87 -23.66 7.33
C ASP A 35 40.38 -23.46 7.61
N GLY A 36 41.27 -24.36 7.16
CA GLY A 36 42.69 -24.35 7.55
C GLY A 36 43.74 -24.42 6.42
N GLY A 37 43.35 -24.58 5.15
CA GLY A 37 44.28 -24.77 4.03
C GLY A 37 44.32 -23.58 3.08
N GLY A 38 45.49 -23.25 2.51
CA GLY A 38 45.73 -22.12 1.58
C GLY A 38 44.87 -22.06 0.31
N LEU A 39 43.96 -23.02 0.11
CA LEU A 39 42.92 -22.99 -0.94
C LEU A 39 41.64 -22.24 -0.51
N GLY A 40 41.33 -22.11 0.79
CA GLY A 40 40.18 -21.35 1.27
C GLY A 40 40.30 -19.85 0.94
N GLY A 41 41.53 -19.32 0.99
CA GLY A 41 41.84 -17.97 0.52
C GLY A 41 41.65 -17.79 -0.99
N LEU A 42 41.94 -18.82 -1.79
CA LEU A 42 41.70 -18.81 -3.24
C LEU A 42 40.20 -18.93 -3.56
N ALA A 43 39.44 -19.77 -2.86
CA ALA A 43 37.99 -19.87 -3.05
C ALA A 43 37.30 -18.54 -2.74
N LYS A 44 37.69 -17.87 -1.64
CA LYS A 44 37.19 -16.52 -1.30
C LYS A 44 37.67 -15.45 -2.30
N GLN A 45 38.90 -15.53 -2.80
CA GLN A 45 39.41 -14.65 -3.87
C GLN A 45 38.72 -14.86 -5.23
N CYS A 46 38.27 -16.09 -5.51
CA CYS A 46 37.55 -16.44 -6.73
C CYS A 46 36.03 -16.27 -6.62
N GLY A 47 35.51 -15.83 -5.46
CA GLY A 47 34.08 -15.64 -5.22
C GLY A 47 33.27 -16.95 -5.26
N LEU A 48 33.89 -18.06 -4.84
CA LEU A 48 33.31 -19.40 -4.79
C LEU A 48 32.83 -19.76 -3.36
N VAL A 49 32.40 -18.76 -2.61
CA VAL A 49 31.89 -18.90 -1.23
C VAL A 49 30.58 -18.13 -1.16
N CYS A 50 29.63 -18.64 -0.38
CA CYS A 50 28.40 -17.91 -0.11
C CYS A 50 28.71 -16.54 0.51
N PRO A 51 27.89 -15.51 0.25
CA PRO A 51 28.01 -14.24 0.94
C PRO A 51 27.93 -14.43 2.46
N ASP A 52 28.71 -13.63 3.20
CA ASP A 52 28.70 -13.65 4.67
C ASP A 52 27.37 -13.08 5.23
N GLU A 53 26.65 -12.28 4.43
CA GLU A 53 25.33 -11.69 4.74
C GLU A 53 24.21 -12.42 3.98
N GLY A 54 23.18 -12.85 4.72
CA GLY A 54 22.05 -13.62 4.21
C GLY A 54 20.82 -12.75 3.91
N LEU A 55 19.69 -13.42 3.63
CA LEU A 55 18.42 -12.75 3.38
C LEU A 55 17.92 -12.03 4.63
N ALA A 56 18.14 -12.61 5.82
CA ALA A 56 17.84 -11.96 7.09
C ALA A 56 18.58 -10.62 7.28
N ASP A 57 19.79 -10.50 6.73
CA ASP A 57 20.64 -9.30 6.80
C ASP A 57 20.30 -8.26 5.73
N GLY A 58 19.39 -8.58 4.80
CA GLY A 58 18.98 -7.69 3.72
C GLY A 58 19.78 -7.86 2.43
N ASN A 59 20.50 -8.97 2.27
CA ASN A 59 21.16 -9.31 1.02
C ASN A 59 20.21 -10.10 0.10
N ALA A 60 19.99 -9.61 -1.12
CA ALA A 60 19.22 -10.31 -2.17
C ALA A 60 20.12 -10.96 -3.24
N SER A 61 21.39 -10.58 -3.33
CA SER A 61 22.33 -11.10 -4.32
C SER A 61 23.09 -12.29 -3.76
N ILE A 62 22.38 -13.41 -3.59
CA ILE A 62 22.89 -14.61 -2.90
C ILE A 62 23.39 -15.64 -3.90
N SER A 63 22.65 -15.84 -4.98
CA SER A 63 22.88 -16.90 -5.96
C SER A 63 23.78 -16.48 -7.12
N GLY A 64 23.79 -15.19 -7.46
CA GLY A 64 24.39 -14.68 -8.69
C GLY A 64 23.58 -14.99 -9.95
N VAL A 65 22.42 -15.64 -9.81
CA VAL A 65 21.45 -15.90 -10.88
C VAL A 65 20.34 -14.87 -10.78
N ALA A 66 20.16 -14.07 -11.84
CA ALA A 66 19.25 -12.92 -11.84
C ALA A 66 17.81 -13.26 -11.42
N SER A 67 17.25 -14.39 -11.86
CA SER A 67 15.89 -14.78 -11.53
C SER A 67 15.71 -15.15 -10.05
N ILE A 68 16.70 -15.79 -9.45
CA ILE A 68 16.68 -16.21 -8.03
C ILE A 68 16.97 -15.01 -7.13
N ASP A 69 17.94 -14.18 -7.49
CA ASP A 69 18.24 -12.95 -6.75
C ASP A 69 17.09 -11.92 -6.88
N GLY A 70 16.39 -11.91 -8.02
CA GLY A 70 15.16 -11.15 -8.23
C GLY A 70 14.02 -11.58 -7.28
N PHE A 71 13.88 -12.89 -7.05
CA PHE A 71 12.95 -13.41 -6.05
C PHE A 71 13.33 -12.97 -4.62
N PHE A 72 14.60 -13.10 -4.23
CA PHE A 72 15.04 -12.62 -2.91
C PHE A 72 14.86 -11.12 -2.74
N SER A 73 15.10 -10.34 -3.81
CA SER A 73 14.80 -8.91 -3.85
C SER A 73 13.32 -8.62 -3.62
N ALA A 74 12.41 -9.38 -4.24
CA ALA A 74 10.97 -9.23 -4.00
C ALA A 74 10.59 -9.54 -2.54
N VAL A 75 11.19 -10.55 -1.92
CA VAL A 75 11.00 -10.86 -0.49
C VAL A 75 11.44 -9.70 0.40
N LEU A 76 12.59 -9.08 0.11
CA LEU A 76 13.07 -7.91 0.85
C LEU A 76 12.21 -6.66 0.61
N GLU A 77 11.67 -6.46 -0.59
CA GLU A 77 10.74 -5.37 -0.88
C GLU A 77 9.43 -5.51 -0.07
N VAL A 78 8.87 -6.73 0.00
CA VAL A 78 7.69 -7.00 0.85
C VAL A 78 8.00 -6.79 2.33
N ARG A 79 9.19 -7.21 2.80
CA ARG A 79 9.65 -6.92 4.18
C ARG A 79 9.75 -5.40 4.42
N GLY A 80 10.34 -4.65 3.49
CA GLY A 80 10.45 -3.20 3.60
C GLY A 80 9.08 -2.50 3.58
N ALA A 81 8.15 -2.97 2.76
CA ALA A 81 6.78 -2.47 2.72
C ALA A 81 6.05 -2.76 4.04
N ALA A 82 6.19 -3.96 4.61
CA ALA A 82 5.62 -4.32 5.91
C ALA A 82 6.15 -3.44 7.04
N ALA A 83 7.47 -3.21 7.09
CA ALA A 83 8.08 -2.31 8.06
C ALA A 83 7.58 -0.86 7.90
N THR A 84 7.39 -0.39 6.67
CA THR A 84 6.85 0.94 6.36
C THR A 84 5.39 1.07 6.80
N ILE A 85 4.57 0.04 6.60
CA ILE A 85 3.18 -0.01 7.07
C ILE A 85 3.13 0.06 8.60
N SER A 86 3.91 -0.79 9.27
CA SER A 86 3.99 -0.83 10.74
C SER A 86 4.46 0.52 11.31
N GLY A 87 5.50 1.10 10.71
CA GLY A 87 5.98 2.43 11.07
C GLY A 87 4.93 3.53 10.88
N SER A 88 4.19 3.51 9.77
CA SER A 88 3.12 4.49 9.50
C SER A 88 1.96 4.37 10.50
N ILE A 89 1.48 3.16 10.80
CA ILE A 89 0.43 2.96 11.82
C ILE A 89 0.92 3.45 13.19
N ARG A 90 2.14 3.09 13.57
CA ARG A 90 2.72 3.56 14.82
C ARG A 90 2.81 5.09 14.86
N ALA A 91 3.27 5.74 13.80
CA ALA A 91 3.39 7.20 13.74
C ALA A 91 2.03 7.90 13.93
N GLU A 92 0.95 7.35 13.33
CA GLU A 92 -0.39 7.89 13.54
C GLU A 92 -0.86 7.72 14.99
N LEU A 93 -0.62 6.56 15.60
CA LEU A 93 -0.96 6.31 17.01
C LEU A 93 -0.15 7.18 17.97
N GLU A 94 1.15 7.37 17.75
CA GLU A 94 1.98 8.29 18.54
C GLU A 94 1.50 9.73 18.41
N GLY A 95 1.05 10.11 17.21
CA GLY A 95 0.42 11.40 16.96
C GLY A 95 -0.90 11.59 17.72
N MET A 96 -1.72 10.55 17.84
CA MET A 96 -2.92 10.56 18.68
C MET A 96 -2.56 10.59 20.18
N ALA A 97 -1.58 9.78 20.60
CA ALA A 97 -1.12 9.71 21.98
C ALA A 97 -0.56 11.05 22.48
N SER A 98 0.21 11.74 21.62
CA SER A 98 0.70 13.09 21.89
C SER A 98 -0.43 14.10 22.04
N PHE A 99 -1.51 13.99 21.26
CA PHE A 99 -2.67 14.87 21.41
C PHE A 99 -3.37 14.67 22.76
N PHE A 100 -3.48 13.43 23.21
CA PHE A 100 -4.06 13.09 24.51
C PHE A 100 -3.12 13.34 25.71
N GLY A 101 -1.84 13.58 25.46
CA GLY A 101 -0.85 13.79 26.52
C GLY A 101 -0.48 12.52 27.28
N ILE A 102 -0.53 11.36 26.62
CA ILE A 102 -0.15 10.07 27.21
C ILE A 102 1.36 10.08 27.51
N GLU A 103 1.78 10.00 28.76
CA GLU A 103 3.22 10.00 29.07
C GLU A 103 3.88 8.65 28.71
N GLY A 104 5.11 8.69 28.19
CA GLY A 104 5.89 7.49 27.86
C GLY A 104 5.43 6.74 26.61
N TYR A 105 4.57 7.34 25.76
CA TYR A 105 4.06 6.69 24.55
C TYR A 105 5.16 6.19 23.59
N ALA A 106 6.30 6.87 23.56
CA ALA A 106 7.43 6.52 22.68
C ALA A 106 8.08 5.18 23.05
N ASP A 107 8.03 4.79 24.33
CA ASP A 107 8.63 3.56 24.85
C ASP A 107 7.64 2.38 24.84
N MET A 108 6.35 2.64 24.56
CA MET A 108 5.33 1.60 24.49
C MET A 108 5.48 0.76 23.23
N ASP A 109 5.26 -0.54 23.35
CA ASP A 109 5.07 -1.39 22.17
C ASP A 109 3.74 -1.05 21.47
N LEU A 110 3.57 -1.53 20.23
CA LEU A 110 2.39 -1.20 19.42
C LEU A 110 1.06 -1.59 20.11
N PRO A 111 0.92 -2.78 20.75
CA PRO A 111 -0.30 -3.13 21.49
C PRO A 111 -0.59 -2.20 22.68
N ALA A 112 0.41 -1.88 23.51
CA ALA A 112 0.20 -1.00 24.66
C ALA A 112 -0.16 0.43 24.23
N LEU A 113 0.51 0.94 23.19
CA LEU A 113 0.21 2.24 22.60
C LEU A 113 -1.23 2.28 22.06
N THR A 114 -1.63 1.25 21.29
CA THR A 114 -2.98 1.12 20.74
C THR A 114 -4.03 1.13 21.85
N ALA A 115 -3.85 0.31 22.89
CA ALA A 115 -4.79 0.22 24.00
C ALA A 115 -4.92 1.55 24.76
N ALA A 116 -3.81 2.27 24.96
CA ALA A 116 -3.82 3.58 25.61
C ALA A 116 -4.58 4.63 24.78
N VAL A 117 -4.28 4.73 23.48
CA VAL A 117 -4.98 5.65 22.56
C VAL A 117 -6.46 5.31 22.46
N LYS A 118 -6.81 4.02 22.35
CA LYS A 118 -8.18 3.54 22.34
C LYS A 118 -8.95 4.00 23.58
N GLY A 119 -8.36 3.82 24.77
CA GLY A 119 -8.99 4.23 26.04
C GLY A 119 -9.31 5.73 26.08
N GLU A 120 -8.41 6.57 25.56
CA GLU A 120 -8.63 8.01 25.46
C GLU A 120 -9.74 8.36 24.46
N ILE A 121 -9.79 7.70 23.30
CA ILE A 121 -10.87 7.87 22.31
C ILE A 121 -12.22 7.51 22.94
N GLU A 122 -12.33 6.33 23.55
CA GLU A 122 -13.56 5.88 24.22
C GLU A 122 -13.96 6.86 25.35
N GLY A 123 -12.98 7.38 26.09
CA GLY A 123 -13.15 8.42 27.09
C GLY A 123 -13.79 9.68 26.50
N GLN A 124 -13.21 10.25 25.45
CA GLN A 124 -13.74 11.45 24.78
C GLN A 124 -15.16 11.24 24.26
N LEU A 125 -15.41 10.11 23.60
CA LEU A 125 -16.73 9.77 23.08
C LEU A 125 -17.76 9.63 24.21
N SER A 126 -17.40 8.95 25.29
CA SER A 126 -18.28 8.75 26.44
C SER A 126 -18.63 10.05 27.16
N VAL A 127 -17.77 11.07 27.10
CA VAL A 127 -18.04 12.38 27.69
C VAL A 127 -18.89 13.25 26.77
N ALA A 128 -18.56 13.28 25.48
CA ALA A 128 -19.09 14.29 24.57
C ALA A 128 -20.31 13.82 23.77
N VAL A 129 -20.44 12.53 23.45
CA VAL A 129 -21.36 12.05 22.40
C VAL A 129 -22.41 11.08 22.94
N GLU A 130 -23.65 11.25 22.51
CA GLU A 130 -24.76 10.32 22.73
C GLU A 130 -24.91 9.42 21.49
N GLY A 131 -24.87 8.10 21.68
CA GLY A 131 -25.07 7.14 20.60
C GLY A 131 -23.83 6.79 19.75
N GLY A 132 -22.67 7.41 20.00
CA GLY A 132 -21.41 7.10 19.30
C GLY A 132 -21.20 7.91 18.01
N LEU A 133 -20.19 7.52 17.22
CA LEU A 133 -19.88 8.15 15.93
C LEU A 133 -20.46 7.32 14.78
N THR A 134 -20.97 8.01 13.77
CA THR A 134 -21.26 7.43 12.46
C THR A 134 -20.20 7.91 11.48
N ILE A 135 -19.30 7.02 11.06
CA ILE A 135 -18.24 7.36 10.11
C ILE A 135 -18.59 6.80 8.74
N ASN A 136 -18.74 7.69 7.76
CA ASN A 136 -18.88 7.33 6.35
C ASN A 136 -17.61 7.75 5.61
N TYR A 137 -17.09 6.86 4.77
CA TYR A 137 -15.92 7.13 3.96
C TYR A 137 -15.95 6.31 2.68
N ASP A 138 -15.41 6.90 1.62
CA ASP A 138 -15.13 6.16 0.39
C ASP A 138 -13.87 5.32 0.56
N PRO A 139 -13.75 4.17 -0.12
CA PRO A 139 -12.55 3.35 -0.03
C PRO A 139 -11.29 4.15 -0.44
N PRO A 140 -10.14 3.92 0.22
CA PRO A 140 -8.87 4.51 -0.18
C PRO A 140 -8.56 4.17 -1.64
N LYS A 141 -8.01 5.13 -2.39
CA LYS A 141 -7.56 4.90 -3.76
C LYS A 141 -6.08 4.56 -3.74
N CYS A 142 -5.72 3.41 -4.32
CA CYS A 142 -4.34 2.97 -4.43
C CYS A 142 -3.83 3.06 -5.87
N GLU A 143 -2.67 3.66 -6.03
CA GLU A 143 -1.95 3.89 -7.28
C GLU A 143 -0.77 2.92 -7.34
N ALA A 144 -0.72 2.09 -8.39
CA ALA A 144 0.41 1.24 -8.70
C ALA A 144 1.28 1.88 -9.79
N ASP A 145 2.61 1.72 -9.65
CA ASP A 145 3.59 2.19 -10.62
C ASP A 145 3.85 1.10 -11.67
N LEU A 146 3.46 1.38 -12.92
CA LEU A 146 3.61 0.42 -14.02
C LEU A 146 5.07 0.26 -14.46
N GLU A 147 5.92 1.27 -14.26
CA GLU A 147 7.34 1.21 -14.58
C GLU A 147 8.07 0.25 -13.63
N VAL A 148 7.69 0.23 -12.35
CA VAL A 148 8.17 -0.77 -11.38
C VAL A 148 7.80 -2.18 -11.84
N THR A 149 6.56 -2.38 -12.27
CA THR A 149 6.05 -3.69 -12.73
C THR A 149 6.81 -4.16 -13.97
N ALA A 150 7.02 -3.26 -14.94
CA ALA A 150 7.78 -3.57 -16.17
C ALA A 150 9.25 -3.90 -15.87
N LYS A 151 9.91 -3.14 -14.98
CA LYS A 151 11.28 -3.42 -14.54
C LYS A 151 11.40 -4.77 -13.85
N ALA A 152 10.49 -5.08 -12.93
CA ALA A 152 10.47 -6.37 -12.24
C ALA A 152 10.30 -7.55 -13.22
N ALA A 153 9.46 -7.38 -14.25
CA ALA A 153 9.27 -8.39 -15.28
C ALA A 153 10.51 -8.56 -16.17
N ALA A 154 11.17 -7.45 -16.55
CA ALA A 154 12.42 -7.50 -17.32
C ALA A 154 13.59 -8.13 -16.55
N GLU A 155 13.67 -7.91 -15.22
CA GLU A 155 14.69 -8.54 -14.35
C GLU A 155 14.50 -10.06 -14.27
N CYS A 156 13.27 -10.53 -14.31
CA CYS A 156 12.94 -11.95 -14.30
C CYS A 156 13.23 -12.62 -15.65
N ASP A 157 12.73 -12.04 -16.75
CA ASP A 157 12.68 -12.71 -18.05
C ASP A 157 13.70 -12.05 -18.97
N VAL A 158 14.94 -12.54 -18.89
CA VAL A 158 16.11 -12.03 -19.64
C VAL A 158 15.88 -12.02 -21.16
N GLU A 159 14.88 -12.76 -21.65
CA GLU A 159 14.51 -12.83 -23.07
C GLU A 159 13.40 -11.83 -23.47
N ALA A 160 12.74 -11.17 -22.51
CA ALA A 160 11.70 -10.19 -22.78
C ALA A 160 12.32 -8.80 -22.99
N ASP A 161 12.06 -8.18 -24.14
CA ASP A 161 12.48 -6.81 -24.40
C ASP A 161 11.71 -5.86 -23.47
N PRO A 162 12.38 -5.04 -22.63
CA PRO A 162 11.72 -4.17 -21.66
C PRO A 162 10.73 -3.19 -22.29
N GLY A 163 10.85 -2.92 -23.61
CA GLY A 163 9.88 -2.10 -24.36
C GLY A 163 8.63 -2.84 -24.83
N SER A 164 8.52 -4.15 -24.60
CA SER A 164 7.39 -5.01 -25.01
C SER A 164 6.56 -5.52 -23.82
N ILE A 165 6.95 -5.19 -22.59
CA ILE A 165 6.30 -5.61 -21.36
C ILE A 165 5.27 -4.56 -20.96
N GLU A 166 4.03 -4.72 -21.42
CA GLU A 166 2.92 -3.83 -21.06
C GLU A 166 2.08 -4.46 -19.94
N ALA A 167 2.11 -3.84 -18.75
CA ALA A 167 1.17 -4.13 -17.68
C ALA A 167 -0.19 -3.49 -17.98
N LYS A 168 -1.29 -4.22 -17.77
CA LYS A 168 -2.64 -3.70 -18.04
C LYS A 168 -3.23 -3.07 -16.79
N CYS A 169 -3.64 -1.81 -16.90
CA CYS A 169 -4.39 -1.11 -15.86
C CYS A 169 -5.89 -1.31 -16.06
N GLU A 170 -6.56 -1.97 -15.13
CA GLU A 170 -8.02 -2.08 -15.07
C GLU A 170 -8.54 -1.03 -14.08
N GLY A 171 -8.65 0.21 -14.54
CA GLY A 171 -9.10 1.35 -13.73
C GLY A 171 -8.82 2.72 -14.36
N SER A 172 -8.53 3.70 -13.52
CA SER A 172 -8.14 5.04 -13.96
C SER A 172 -6.63 5.15 -14.08
N CYS A 173 -6.17 5.71 -15.20
CA CYS A 173 -4.76 5.75 -15.54
C CYS A 173 -4.31 7.17 -15.81
N GLU A 174 -3.12 7.52 -15.31
CA GLU A 174 -2.46 8.76 -15.70
C GLU A 174 -2.02 8.68 -17.17
N VAL A 175 -2.44 9.65 -17.98
CA VAL A 175 -2.19 9.68 -19.42
C VAL A 175 -1.49 10.96 -19.84
N SER A 176 -0.59 10.85 -20.82
CA SER A 176 0.04 12.01 -21.45
C SER A 176 -0.99 12.84 -22.24
N ALA A 177 -0.65 14.11 -22.53
CA ALA A 177 -1.56 15.03 -23.21
C ALA A 177 -2.05 14.52 -24.58
N ASP A 178 -1.21 13.76 -25.28
CA ASP A 178 -1.54 13.15 -26.56
C ASP A 178 -2.60 12.03 -26.42
N VAL A 179 -2.52 11.24 -25.34
CA VAL A 179 -3.46 10.14 -25.04
C VAL A 179 -4.74 10.67 -24.37
N ALA A 180 -4.68 11.81 -23.67
CA ALA A 180 -5.86 12.46 -23.07
C ALA A 180 -6.95 12.82 -24.10
N ALA A 181 -6.54 13.15 -25.33
CA ALA A 181 -7.45 13.45 -26.43
C ALA A 181 -8.21 12.19 -26.91
N GLU A 182 -7.53 11.05 -26.98
CA GLU A 182 -8.15 9.75 -27.30
C GLU A 182 -9.07 9.30 -26.16
N CYS A 183 -8.63 9.54 -24.92
CA CYS A 183 -9.39 9.29 -23.71
C CYS A 183 -10.71 10.05 -23.64
N SER A 184 -10.73 11.31 -24.06
CA SER A 184 -11.96 12.11 -24.13
C SER A 184 -12.92 11.64 -25.22
N ALA A 185 -12.43 10.92 -26.24
CA ALA A 185 -13.24 10.41 -27.34
C ALA A 185 -13.86 9.04 -27.07
N MET A 186 -13.21 8.21 -26.23
CA MET A 186 -13.61 6.82 -25.97
C MET A 186 -13.95 6.51 -24.50
N GLY A 187 -13.65 7.41 -23.55
CA GLY A 187 -13.82 7.21 -22.11
C GLY A 187 -14.09 8.50 -21.32
N THR A 188 -13.93 8.46 -20.00
CA THR A 188 -14.09 9.63 -19.11
C THR A 188 -12.72 10.19 -18.77
N LEU A 189 -12.45 11.44 -19.18
CA LEU A 189 -11.26 12.20 -18.79
C LEU A 189 -11.57 13.01 -17.52
N GLU A 190 -10.83 12.75 -16.44
CA GLU A 190 -10.83 13.52 -15.20
C GLU A 190 -9.48 14.23 -15.05
N CYS A 191 -9.49 15.54 -14.84
CA CYS A 191 -8.29 16.32 -14.57
C CYS A 191 -8.16 16.58 -13.08
N GLU A 192 -6.98 16.33 -12.51
CA GLU A 192 -6.67 16.61 -11.11
C GLU A 192 -5.58 17.69 -11.01
N GLY A 193 -5.87 18.81 -10.33
CA GLY A 193 -4.92 19.92 -10.14
C GLY A 193 -4.76 20.26 -8.65
N THR A 194 -3.56 20.70 -8.24
CA THR A 194 -3.29 21.14 -6.85
C THR A 194 -3.10 22.65 -6.80
N ALA A 195 -3.82 23.32 -5.91
CA ALA A 195 -3.69 24.75 -5.62
C ALA A 195 -2.28 25.12 -5.09
N PRO A 196 -1.81 26.38 -5.18
CA PRO A 196 -2.52 27.62 -5.55
C PRO A 196 -2.48 27.99 -7.05
N ASN A 197 -1.88 27.15 -7.89
CA ASN A 197 -1.63 27.46 -9.31
C ASN A 197 -2.85 27.23 -10.23
N PHE A 198 -4.02 26.91 -9.65
CA PHE A 198 -5.18 26.41 -10.39
C PHE A 198 -6.47 27.09 -9.95
N GLN A 199 -7.27 27.61 -10.91
CA GLN A 199 -8.62 28.09 -10.64
C GLN A 199 -9.59 26.93 -10.87
N CYS A 200 -10.28 26.51 -9.81
CA CYS A 200 -11.12 25.32 -9.81
C CYS A 200 -12.59 25.68 -10.07
N GLU A 201 -13.15 25.28 -11.22
CA GLU A 201 -14.61 25.30 -11.45
C GLU A 201 -15.27 23.94 -11.13
N GLY A 202 -14.50 22.96 -10.63
CA GLY A 202 -14.94 21.59 -10.35
C GLY A 202 -15.18 21.28 -8.87
N SER A 203 -15.09 20.00 -8.53
CA SER A 203 -15.18 19.52 -7.16
C SER A 203 -13.85 19.74 -6.43
N CYS A 204 -13.90 20.52 -5.34
CA CYS A 204 -12.75 20.81 -4.51
C CYS A 204 -12.75 19.92 -3.26
N THR A 205 -11.61 19.30 -2.98
CA THR A 205 -11.33 18.60 -1.72
C THR A 205 -10.33 19.43 -0.92
N GLY A 206 -10.79 20.19 0.09
CA GLY A 206 -9.95 21.03 0.94
C GLY A 206 -10.66 22.27 1.53
N SER A 207 -9.86 23.24 1.97
CA SER A 207 -10.34 24.58 2.33
C SER A 207 -10.56 25.41 1.07
N CYS A 208 -11.68 26.12 1.01
CA CYS A 208 -11.96 27.08 -0.04
C CYS A 208 -11.99 28.49 0.55
N GLN A 209 -11.11 29.35 0.08
CA GLN A 209 -11.12 30.77 0.43
C GLN A 209 -12.14 31.49 -0.44
N LEU A 210 -13.17 32.01 0.23
CA LEU A 210 -14.24 32.79 -0.35
C LEU A 210 -14.00 34.28 -0.03
N GLU A 211 -13.35 35.00 -0.94
CA GLU A 211 -13.18 36.46 -0.84
C GLU A 211 -14.53 37.20 -1.00
N VAL A 212 -15.45 36.60 -1.75
CA VAL A 212 -16.83 37.05 -1.98
C VAL A 212 -17.78 35.99 -1.43
N ALA A 213 -18.90 36.41 -0.84
CA ALA A 213 -19.91 35.50 -0.30
C ALA A 213 -20.41 34.52 -1.38
N ALA A 214 -20.28 33.21 -1.14
CA ALA A 214 -20.68 32.16 -2.07
C ALA A 214 -21.39 31.01 -1.34
N GLU A 215 -22.15 30.20 -2.07
CA GLU A 215 -22.69 28.95 -1.52
C GLU A 215 -21.54 28.02 -1.11
N CYS A 216 -21.59 27.59 0.15
CA CYS A 216 -20.64 26.68 0.75
C CYS A 216 -21.40 25.42 1.17
N SER A 217 -21.12 24.29 0.51
CA SER A 217 -21.74 22.99 0.85
C SER A 217 -21.16 22.35 2.11
N GLY A 218 -20.10 22.94 2.69
CA GLY A 218 -19.41 22.45 3.88
C GLY A 218 -19.59 23.32 5.13
N SER A 219 -18.58 23.30 6.01
CA SER A 219 -18.56 24.13 7.21
C SER A 219 -17.98 25.51 6.92
N CYS A 220 -18.79 26.55 7.13
CA CYS A 220 -18.39 27.95 7.00
C CYS A 220 -17.69 28.42 8.28
N ASN A 221 -16.44 28.87 8.15
CA ASN A 221 -15.70 29.61 9.17
C ASN A 221 -15.53 31.07 8.70
N GLY A 222 -16.45 31.92 9.12
CA GLY A 222 -16.50 33.32 8.69
C GLY A 222 -17.89 33.93 8.81
N GLN A 223 -18.21 34.81 7.88
CA GLN A 223 -19.48 35.51 7.83
C GLN A 223 -20.51 34.69 7.03
N CYS A 224 -21.66 34.41 7.62
CA CYS A 224 -22.76 33.65 7.01
C CYS A 224 -23.97 34.55 6.82
N ASP A 225 -24.44 34.71 5.59
CA ASP A 225 -25.72 35.37 5.29
C ASP A 225 -26.86 34.35 5.50
N GLY A 226 -27.36 34.26 6.74
CA GLY A 226 -28.38 33.30 7.15
C GLY A 226 -28.20 32.74 8.57
N GLU A 227 -28.93 31.66 8.83
CA GLU A 227 -28.79 30.89 10.06
C GLU A 227 -27.49 30.08 10.02
N CYS A 228 -26.68 30.24 11.04
CA CYS A 228 -25.48 29.45 11.24
C CYS A 228 -25.72 28.39 12.31
N SER A 229 -25.40 27.14 12.01
CA SER A 229 -25.63 26.02 12.94
C SER A 229 -24.72 26.04 14.17
N ALA A 230 -23.58 26.75 14.11
CA ALA A 230 -22.67 26.93 15.24
C ALA A 230 -21.79 28.18 15.04
N CYS A 231 -21.59 28.98 16.10
CA CYS A 231 -20.81 30.21 16.02
C CYS A 231 -19.55 30.16 16.89
N ALA A 232 -18.47 30.78 16.41
CA ALA A 232 -17.20 30.88 17.11
C ALA A 232 -17.39 31.70 18.40
N GLY A 233 -17.10 31.09 19.56
CA GLY A 233 -17.32 31.69 20.88
C GLY A 233 -18.70 31.43 21.49
N GLY A 234 -19.52 30.56 20.89
CA GLY A 234 -20.77 30.06 21.47
C GLY A 234 -21.97 31.00 21.37
N ASN A 235 -21.78 32.23 20.88
CA ASN A 235 -22.85 33.18 20.64
C ASN A 235 -22.78 33.70 19.19
N CYS A 236 -23.90 33.70 18.48
CA CYS A 236 -23.96 34.15 17.10
C CYS A 236 -24.14 35.67 17.06
N ASP A 237 -23.15 36.36 16.49
CA ASP A 237 -23.19 37.81 16.31
C ASP A 237 -23.92 38.12 15.00
N THR A 238 -25.25 38.03 15.07
CA THR A 238 -26.15 38.19 13.92
C THR A 238 -26.63 39.63 13.83
N MET A 239 -26.21 40.35 12.79
CA MET A 239 -26.69 41.69 12.47
C MET A 239 -27.31 41.71 11.07
N GLY A 240 -28.59 42.06 10.98
CA GLY A 240 -29.28 42.21 9.70
C GLY A 240 -29.45 40.92 8.91
N GLY A 241 -29.52 39.76 9.57
CA GLY A 241 -29.59 38.45 8.92
C GLY A 241 -28.23 37.81 8.62
N VAL A 242 -27.13 38.55 8.87
CA VAL A 242 -25.77 38.08 8.63
C VAL A 242 -25.09 37.76 9.96
N THR A 243 -24.60 36.53 10.11
CA THR A 243 -23.86 36.04 11.26
C THR A 243 -22.36 36.17 11.02
N ALA A 244 -21.68 37.09 11.71
CA ALA A 244 -20.29 37.45 11.42
C ALA A 244 -19.24 36.40 11.82
N ASN A 245 -19.57 35.52 12.76
CA ASN A 245 -18.67 34.57 13.40
C ASN A 245 -19.17 33.12 13.25
N CYS A 246 -19.73 32.78 12.09
CA CYS A 246 -20.16 31.42 11.79
C CYS A 246 -18.97 30.45 11.80
N ALA A 247 -19.14 29.29 12.41
CA ALA A 247 -18.18 28.19 12.51
C ALA A 247 -18.91 26.84 12.36
N GLY A 248 -19.76 26.76 11.34
CA GLY A 248 -20.71 25.67 11.14
C GLY A 248 -21.40 25.75 9.77
N SER A 249 -22.46 24.98 9.58
CA SER A 249 -23.28 25.00 8.36
C SER A 249 -24.03 26.32 8.26
N CYS A 250 -23.88 27.01 7.13
CA CYS A 250 -24.55 28.26 6.82
C CYS A 250 -25.76 27.99 5.92
N SER A 251 -26.93 28.55 6.25
CA SER A 251 -28.15 28.38 5.42
C SER A 251 -28.18 29.26 4.15
N GLY A 252 -27.18 30.11 3.95
CA GLY A 252 -27.06 30.98 2.77
C GLY A 252 -25.61 31.13 2.33
N MET A 253 -25.14 32.36 2.09
CA MET A 253 -23.81 32.57 1.53
C MET A 253 -22.75 32.67 2.63
N CYS A 254 -21.66 31.93 2.48
CA CYS A 254 -20.49 31.99 3.34
C CYS A 254 -19.43 32.93 2.74
N GLN A 255 -18.88 33.83 3.54
CA GLN A 255 -17.73 34.66 3.22
C GLN A 255 -16.63 34.41 4.27
N GLY A 256 -15.47 33.92 3.83
CA GLY A 256 -14.41 33.44 4.73
C GLY A 256 -13.84 32.09 4.27
N GLU A 257 -13.50 31.22 5.22
CA GLU A 257 -12.98 29.88 4.93
C GLU A 257 -14.13 28.87 4.92
N CYS A 258 -14.41 28.31 3.75
CA CYS A 258 -15.34 27.21 3.59
C CYS A 258 -14.58 25.88 3.61
N LYS A 259 -14.69 25.10 4.68
CA LYS A 259 -14.17 23.73 4.73
C LYS A 259 -15.17 22.81 4.04
N LEU A 260 -14.85 22.37 2.83
CA LEU A 260 -15.72 21.52 2.03
C LEU A 260 -15.61 20.06 2.48
N GLU A 261 -16.73 19.35 2.48
CA GLU A 261 -16.72 17.89 2.46
C GLU A 261 -16.31 17.41 1.05
N ALA A 262 -15.92 16.15 0.93
CA ALA A 262 -15.41 15.60 -0.32
C ALA A 262 -16.38 15.81 -1.49
N GLY A 263 -15.91 16.40 -2.58
CA GLY A 263 -16.72 16.63 -3.76
C GLY A 263 -17.54 17.93 -3.75
N GLY A 264 -17.43 18.75 -2.72
CA GLY A 264 -18.14 20.03 -2.62
C GLY A 264 -17.81 20.98 -3.77
N SER A 265 -18.84 21.57 -4.38
CA SER A 265 -18.68 22.64 -5.36
C SER A 265 -18.25 23.92 -4.64
N CYS A 266 -17.19 24.57 -5.12
CA CYS A 266 -16.77 25.88 -4.63
C CYS A 266 -16.72 26.91 -5.74
N GLY A 267 -17.29 28.09 -5.50
CA GLY A 267 -17.16 29.25 -6.40
C GLY A 267 -15.93 30.13 -6.15
N GLY A 268 -15.00 29.72 -5.27
CA GLY A 268 -13.82 30.50 -4.88
C GLY A 268 -12.48 29.78 -5.07
N ARG A 269 -11.42 30.29 -4.44
CA ARG A 269 -10.08 29.69 -4.56
C ARG A 269 -9.98 28.45 -3.67
N CYS A 270 -9.98 27.27 -4.29
CA CYS A 270 -9.65 26.01 -3.63
C CYS A 270 -8.18 26.03 -3.21
N GLU A 271 -7.87 25.71 -1.94
CA GLU A 271 -6.50 25.52 -1.42
C GLU A 271 -6.16 24.02 -1.26
N GLY A 272 -6.89 23.15 -1.97
CA GLY A 272 -6.72 21.70 -1.94
C GLY A 272 -6.53 21.07 -3.32
N SER A 273 -6.92 19.81 -3.47
CA SER A 273 -6.99 19.14 -4.76
C SER A 273 -8.32 19.45 -5.45
N CYS A 274 -8.25 19.79 -6.74
CA CYS A 274 -9.41 20.04 -7.59
C CYS A 274 -9.53 18.91 -8.61
N LYS A 275 -10.72 18.30 -8.69
CA LYS A 275 -11.09 17.32 -9.72
C LYS A 275 -12.17 17.92 -10.61
N TYR A 276 -11.96 17.87 -11.93
CA TYR A 276 -12.93 18.38 -12.90
C TYR A 276 -12.88 17.59 -14.21
N THR A 277 -14.02 17.50 -14.88
CA THR A 277 -14.10 16.97 -16.24
C THR A 277 -13.99 18.16 -17.20
N PRO A 278 -12.95 18.24 -18.05
CA PRO A 278 -12.78 19.38 -18.93
C PRO A 278 -13.81 19.34 -20.06
N ALA A 279 -14.33 20.51 -20.44
CA ALA A 279 -15.21 20.63 -21.62
C ALA A 279 -14.46 20.46 -22.96
N MET A 280 -13.12 20.58 -22.92
CA MET A 280 -12.21 20.32 -24.02
C MET A 280 -11.42 19.03 -23.75
N ALA A 281 -11.00 18.33 -24.79
CA ALA A 281 -10.34 17.01 -24.71
C ALA A 281 -8.91 17.01 -24.12
N SER A 282 -8.59 17.97 -23.25
CA SER A 282 -7.27 18.16 -22.65
C SER A 282 -7.38 18.84 -21.29
N CYS A 283 -6.56 18.42 -20.33
CA CYS A 283 -6.38 19.12 -19.06
C CYS A 283 -5.59 20.42 -19.24
N GLU A 284 -5.79 21.38 -18.35
CA GLU A 284 -5.01 22.62 -18.36
C GLU A 284 -3.56 22.38 -17.96
N ALA A 285 -2.66 23.29 -18.34
CA ALA A 285 -1.23 23.16 -18.07
C ALA A 285 -0.97 23.06 -16.55
N GLY A 286 -0.42 21.91 -16.12
CA GLY A 286 -0.13 21.62 -14.71
C GLY A 286 -1.17 20.76 -14.00
N ALA A 287 -2.26 20.38 -14.66
CA ALA A 287 -3.19 19.36 -14.16
C ALA A 287 -2.82 17.97 -14.71
N THR A 288 -2.95 16.96 -13.87
CA THR A 288 -2.75 15.55 -14.23
C THR A 288 -4.00 15.02 -14.90
N ALA A 289 -3.85 14.44 -16.09
CA ALA A 289 -4.94 13.80 -16.83
C ALA A 289 -5.11 12.36 -16.36
N LYS A 290 -6.26 12.04 -15.76
CA LYS A 290 -6.68 10.68 -15.41
C LYS A 290 -7.76 10.22 -16.39
N CYS A 291 -7.56 9.04 -16.96
CA CYS A 291 -8.47 8.46 -17.93
C CYS A 291 -8.97 7.11 -17.42
N ASP A 292 -10.29 6.90 -17.43
CA ASP A 292 -10.83 5.57 -17.22
C ASP A 292 -10.53 4.70 -18.47
N VAL A 293 -9.55 3.81 -18.32
CA VAL A 293 -9.10 2.90 -19.38
C VAL A 293 -9.79 1.55 -19.30
N SER A 294 -10.68 1.33 -18.32
CA SER A 294 -11.49 0.12 -18.17
C SER A 294 -12.30 -0.22 -19.43
N ALA A 295 -12.68 0.79 -20.22
CA ALA A 295 -13.37 0.63 -21.50
C ALA A 295 -12.43 0.53 -22.72
N MET A 296 -11.12 0.72 -22.55
CA MET A 296 -10.12 0.77 -23.61
C MET A 296 -9.27 -0.50 -23.61
N ALA A 297 -9.40 -1.31 -24.66
CA ALA A 297 -8.73 -2.61 -24.74
C ALA A 297 -7.19 -2.53 -24.81
N GLU A 298 -6.62 -1.37 -25.19
CA GLU A 298 -5.20 -1.19 -25.53
C GLU A 298 -4.68 0.23 -25.20
N ALA A 299 -5.16 0.88 -24.13
CA ALA A 299 -4.61 2.18 -23.75
C ALA A 299 -3.19 2.01 -23.16
N LYS A 300 -2.21 2.67 -23.77
CA LYS A 300 -0.85 2.76 -23.24
C LYS A 300 -0.84 3.70 -22.04
N CYS A 301 -0.77 3.10 -20.86
CA CYS A 301 -0.65 3.81 -19.61
C CYS A 301 0.80 4.23 -19.36
N GLU A 302 1.03 5.53 -19.20
CA GLU A 302 2.34 6.09 -18.87
C GLU A 302 2.29 6.61 -17.43
N GLY A 303 2.71 5.77 -16.47
CA GLY A 303 2.90 6.17 -15.08
C GLY A 303 2.02 5.38 -14.10
N LYS A 304 1.04 6.07 -13.50
CA LYS A 304 0.27 5.57 -12.34
C LYS A 304 -1.07 4.98 -12.76
N CYS A 305 -1.38 3.81 -12.20
CA CYS A 305 -2.67 3.13 -12.36
C CYS A 305 -3.43 3.14 -11.02
N GLU A 306 -4.57 3.83 -10.96
CA GLU A 306 -5.59 3.66 -9.91
C GLU A 306 -6.49 2.48 -10.27
N GLY A 307 -6.25 1.30 -9.70
CA GLY A 307 -7.06 0.11 -9.98
C GLY A 307 -6.29 -1.20 -9.84
N SER A 308 -6.82 -2.25 -10.48
CA SER A 308 -6.14 -3.54 -10.53
C SER A 308 -5.12 -3.52 -11.67
N VAL A 309 -3.85 -3.80 -11.36
CA VAL A 309 -2.82 -4.00 -12.37
C VAL A 309 -2.71 -5.48 -12.66
N THR A 310 -3.00 -5.85 -13.91
CA THR A 310 -2.71 -7.20 -14.39
C THR A 310 -1.26 -7.22 -14.88
N PRO A 311 -0.38 -8.03 -14.26
CA PRO A 311 1.02 -8.10 -14.63
C PRO A 311 1.20 -8.63 -16.05
N PRO A 312 2.32 -8.30 -16.71
CA PRO A 312 2.65 -8.83 -18.02
C PRO A 312 2.79 -10.37 -18.00
N MET A 313 2.61 -11.01 -19.16
CA MET A 313 2.85 -12.44 -19.31
C MET A 313 4.34 -12.76 -19.14
N VAL A 314 4.72 -13.19 -17.94
CA VAL A 314 6.05 -13.70 -17.60
C VAL A 314 5.99 -15.21 -17.33
N LYS A 315 7.16 -15.87 -17.26
CA LYS A 315 7.26 -17.26 -16.82
C LYS A 315 6.59 -17.42 -15.44
N ALA A 316 5.93 -18.56 -15.20
CA ALA A 316 5.15 -18.80 -13.97
C ALA A 316 6.00 -18.63 -12.69
N GLU A 317 7.28 -18.96 -12.76
CA GLU A 317 8.26 -18.79 -11.68
C GLU A 317 8.49 -17.32 -11.30
N CYS A 318 8.13 -16.41 -12.20
CA CYS A 318 8.33 -14.99 -12.03
C CYS A 318 7.09 -14.17 -11.75
N GLN A 319 5.92 -14.72 -12.01
CA GLN A 319 4.68 -13.98 -11.80
C GLN A 319 4.58 -13.48 -10.36
N ALA A 320 4.93 -14.33 -9.38
CA ALA A 320 4.90 -13.99 -7.97
C ALA A 320 5.91 -12.89 -7.57
N GLN A 321 7.11 -12.85 -8.16
CA GLN A 321 8.08 -11.78 -7.87
C GLN A 321 7.65 -10.44 -8.46
N VAL A 322 7.10 -10.44 -9.69
CA VAL A 322 6.63 -9.23 -10.36
C VAL A 322 5.43 -8.65 -9.61
N GLU A 323 4.45 -9.48 -9.28
CA GLU A 323 3.29 -9.10 -8.46
C GLU A 323 3.74 -8.55 -7.11
N ALA A 324 4.64 -9.25 -6.41
CA ALA A 324 5.08 -8.81 -5.09
C ALA A 324 5.83 -7.47 -5.09
N LYS A 325 6.71 -7.24 -6.09
CA LYS A 325 7.39 -5.94 -6.23
C LYS A 325 6.41 -4.81 -6.56
N ALA A 326 5.44 -5.06 -7.45
CA ALA A 326 4.41 -4.09 -7.78
C ALA A 326 3.53 -3.75 -6.56
N GLU A 327 3.06 -4.77 -5.85
CA GLU A 327 2.20 -4.63 -4.66
C GLU A 327 2.95 -3.99 -3.48
N ALA A 328 4.25 -4.26 -3.29
CA ALA A 328 5.07 -3.64 -2.25
C ALA A 328 5.22 -2.11 -2.42
N ARG A 329 5.23 -1.64 -3.68
CA ARG A 329 5.44 -0.22 -4.02
C ARG A 329 4.16 0.57 -4.24
N ILE A 330 2.99 -0.02 -4.03
CA ILE A 330 1.72 0.67 -4.19
C ILE A 330 1.60 1.87 -3.23
N GLU A 331 1.03 2.97 -3.71
CA GLU A 331 0.78 4.18 -2.93
C GLU A 331 -0.73 4.34 -2.74
N CYS A 332 -1.21 4.32 -1.49
CA CYS A 332 -2.63 4.54 -1.20
C CYS A 332 -2.85 5.96 -0.66
N ARG A 333 -3.81 6.68 -1.23
CA ARG A 333 -4.21 8.02 -0.80
C ARG A 333 -5.29 7.94 0.29
N PRO A 334 -5.21 8.77 1.35
CA PRO A 334 -6.22 8.85 2.39
C PRO A 334 -7.61 9.17 1.81
N PRO A 335 -8.68 8.47 2.23
CA PRO A 335 -10.03 8.84 1.87
C PRO A 335 -10.51 10.04 2.69
N SER A 336 -11.56 10.68 2.21
CA SER A 336 -12.27 11.69 2.99
C SER A 336 -13.26 11.02 3.95
N LEU A 337 -13.40 11.61 5.14
CA LEU A 337 -14.27 11.10 6.20
C LEU A 337 -15.40 12.08 6.51
N SER A 338 -16.64 11.61 6.43
CA SER A 338 -17.82 12.30 6.97
C SER A 338 -18.21 11.65 8.29
N ILE A 339 -18.07 12.40 9.39
CA ILE A 339 -18.34 11.91 10.75
C ILE A 339 -19.60 12.59 11.28
N GLY A 340 -20.67 11.82 11.43
CA GLY A 340 -21.89 12.21 12.12
C GLY A 340 -21.81 11.88 13.61
N PHE A 341 -22.33 12.78 14.46
CA PHE A 341 -22.40 12.61 15.90
C PHE A 341 -23.50 13.48 16.52
N GLN A 342 -23.92 13.14 17.73
CA GLN A 342 -24.85 13.94 18.53
C GLN A 342 -24.24 14.24 19.89
N PHE A 343 -24.19 15.52 20.29
CA PHE A 343 -23.69 15.88 21.60
C PHE A 343 -24.61 15.41 22.72
N LYS A 344 -24.03 15.00 23.85
CA LYS A 344 -24.80 14.74 25.07
C LYS A 344 -25.48 16.01 25.57
N ALA A 345 -26.71 15.86 26.05
CA ALA A 345 -27.43 16.94 26.70
C ALA A 345 -26.65 17.50 27.90
N GLY A 346 -26.47 18.82 27.93
CA GLY A 346 -25.76 19.51 29.02
C GLY A 346 -24.25 19.65 28.85
N LEU A 347 -23.69 19.25 27.70
CA LEU A 347 -22.28 19.56 27.37
C LEU A 347 -22.11 21.07 27.14
N ASP A 348 -21.19 21.69 27.87
CA ASP A 348 -20.88 23.12 27.77
C ASP A 348 -20.10 23.46 26.49
N ALA A 349 -19.99 24.76 26.19
CA ALA A 349 -19.32 25.24 24.98
C ALA A 349 -17.84 24.82 24.93
N ASP A 350 -17.16 24.78 26.08
CA ASP A 350 -15.76 24.35 26.18
C ASP A 350 -15.61 22.86 25.88
N GLY A 351 -16.51 22.01 26.39
CA GLY A 351 -16.57 20.59 26.07
C GLY A 351 -16.82 20.33 24.59
N GLN A 352 -17.73 21.08 23.98
CA GLN A 352 -17.98 21.00 22.54
C GLN A 352 -16.76 21.42 21.71
N ALA A 353 -16.06 22.49 22.10
CA ALA A 353 -14.86 22.97 21.42
C ALA A 353 -13.72 21.94 21.49
N ARG A 354 -13.49 21.35 22.67
CA ARG A 354 -12.49 20.28 22.84
C ARG A 354 -12.81 19.05 22.00
N PHE A 355 -14.08 18.64 21.96
CA PHE A 355 -14.48 17.51 21.15
C PHE A 355 -14.30 17.76 19.64
N LYS A 356 -14.62 18.96 19.16
CA LYS A 356 -14.36 19.34 17.76
C LYS A 356 -12.86 19.33 17.43
N ALA A 357 -12.01 19.79 18.34
CA ALA A 357 -10.55 19.72 18.16
C ALA A 357 -10.06 18.26 18.09
N PHE A 358 -10.60 17.39 18.95
CA PHE A 358 -10.36 15.95 18.88
C PHE A 358 -10.80 15.38 17.51
N LEU A 359 -11.99 15.73 17.02
CA LEU A 359 -12.49 15.23 15.73
C LEU A 359 -11.62 15.64 14.55
N GLU A 360 -11.12 16.87 14.50
CA GLU A 360 -10.25 17.31 13.40
C GLU A 360 -8.92 16.55 13.40
N MET A 361 -8.32 16.35 14.58
CA MET A 361 -7.13 15.52 14.74
C MET A 361 -7.42 14.06 14.34
N PHE A 362 -8.51 13.50 14.85
CA PHE A 362 -8.91 12.12 14.59
C PHE A 362 -9.17 11.89 13.11
N LYS A 363 -9.88 12.79 12.43
CA LYS A 363 -10.18 12.69 11.00
C LYS A 363 -8.90 12.57 10.16
N GLY A 364 -7.93 13.45 10.39
CA GLY A 364 -6.68 13.47 9.62
C GLY A 364 -5.85 12.19 9.81
N ARG A 365 -5.79 11.68 11.04
CA ARG A 365 -4.99 10.49 11.36
C ARG A 365 -5.69 9.19 11.00
N PHE A 366 -7.00 9.11 11.22
CA PHE A 366 -7.78 7.92 10.90
C PHE A 366 -7.88 7.71 9.38
N SER A 367 -7.96 8.78 8.58
CA SER A 367 -7.90 8.68 7.12
C SER A 367 -6.53 8.20 6.63
N ALA A 368 -5.44 8.66 7.24
CA ALA A 368 -4.10 8.14 6.97
C ALA A 368 -4.00 6.65 7.31
N MET A 369 -4.51 6.24 8.48
CA MET A 369 -4.57 4.82 8.86
C MET A 369 -5.40 3.97 7.88
N LEU A 370 -6.50 4.49 7.33
CA LEU A 370 -7.30 3.79 6.31
C LEU A 370 -6.51 3.54 5.02
N ALA A 371 -5.75 4.53 4.54
CA ALA A 371 -4.87 4.34 3.38
C ALA A 371 -3.77 3.31 3.66
N VAL A 372 -3.17 3.36 4.84
CA VAL A 372 -2.17 2.37 5.26
C VAL A 372 -2.79 0.98 5.37
N LYS A 373 -4.05 0.86 5.84
CA LYS A 373 -4.77 -0.42 5.84
C LYS A 373 -5.01 -0.97 4.44
N ALA A 374 -5.39 -0.14 3.47
CA ALA A 374 -5.56 -0.60 2.10
C ALA A 374 -4.24 -1.15 1.54
N LYS A 375 -3.12 -0.46 1.79
CA LYS A 375 -1.78 -0.93 1.44
C LYS A 375 -1.42 -2.24 2.17
N LEU A 376 -1.77 -2.35 3.46
CA LEU A 376 -1.55 -3.55 4.28
C LEU A 376 -2.22 -4.77 3.67
N ASP A 377 -3.50 -4.68 3.29
CA ASP A 377 -4.25 -5.80 2.73
C ASP A 377 -3.62 -6.30 1.41
N ILE A 378 -3.10 -5.38 0.59
CA ILE A 378 -2.39 -5.67 -0.66
C ILE A 378 -1.04 -6.34 -0.39
N VAL A 379 -0.20 -5.75 0.48
CA VAL A 379 1.13 -6.29 0.80
C VAL A 379 1.03 -7.64 1.55
N ALA A 380 0.00 -7.85 2.37
CA ALA A 380 -0.24 -9.12 3.03
C ALA A 380 -0.56 -10.24 2.02
N LYS A 381 -1.32 -9.92 0.97
CA LYS A 381 -1.59 -10.85 -0.13
C LYS A 381 -0.32 -11.16 -0.92
N ALA A 382 0.50 -10.15 -1.23
CA ALA A 382 1.81 -10.31 -1.85
C ALA A 382 2.70 -11.28 -1.06
N ALA A 383 2.79 -11.08 0.26
CA ALA A 383 3.55 -11.93 1.16
C ALA A 383 3.06 -13.39 1.13
N GLY A 384 1.74 -13.60 1.18
CA GLY A 384 1.13 -14.92 1.07
C GLY A 384 1.44 -15.63 -0.25
N ASN A 385 1.39 -14.90 -1.37
CA ASN A 385 1.72 -15.42 -2.69
C ASN A 385 3.21 -15.78 -2.81
N LEU A 386 4.11 -14.99 -2.21
CA LEU A 386 5.53 -15.33 -2.16
C LEU A 386 5.81 -16.59 -1.34
N VAL A 387 5.15 -16.76 -0.18
CA VAL A 387 5.31 -17.97 0.65
C VAL A 387 4.90 -19.23 -0.11
N THR A 388 3.78 -19.19 -0.84
CA THR A 388 3.32 -20.34 -1.64
C THR A 388 4.25 -20.63 -2.81
N SER A 389 4.83 -19.58 -3.42
CA SER A 389 5.69 -19.68 -4.59
C SER A 389 7.14 -20.06 -4.26
N ALA A 390 7.63 -19.72 -3.07
CA ALA A 390 9.04 -19.87 -2.65
C ALA A 390 9.58 -21.29 -2.82
N SER A 391 8.79 -22.30 -2.46
CA SER A 391 9.25 -23.70 -2.46
C SER A 391 9.24 -24.36 -3.84
N GLY A 392 8.31 -23.97 -4.71
CA GLY A 392 8.14 -24.57 -6.04
C GLY A 392 8.97 -23.85 -7.11
N ALA A 393 8.93 -22.52 -7.12
CA ALA A 393 9.61 -21.71 -8.12
C ALA A 393 11.14 -21.76 -7.97
N VAL A 394 11.66 -21.65 -6.73
CA VAL A 394 13.11 -21.63 -6.55
C VAL A 394 13.72 -23.02 -6.67
N LYS A 395 13.04 -24.08 -6.22
CA LYS A 395 13.50 -25.45 -6.50
C LYS A 395 13.47 -25.77 -7.99
N GLY A 396 12.40 -25.39 -8.69
CA GLY A 396 12.32 -25.54 -10.15
C GLY A 396 13.41 -24.78 -10.89
N ALA A 397 13.69 -23.53 -10.47
CA ALA A 397 14.76 -22.73 -11.03
C ALA A 397 16.15 -23.32 -10.73
N VAL A 398 16.38 -23.85 -9.52
CA VAL A 398 17.63 -24.53 -9.16
C VAL A 398 17.80 -25.81 -9.98
N ASP A 399 16.77 -26.66 -10.07
CA ASP A 399 16.81 -27.90 -10.84
C ASP A 399 17.06 -27.62 -12.34
N THR A 400 16.37 -26.64 -12.92
CA THR A 400 16.56 -26.20 -14.31
C THR A 400 17.96 -25.63 -14.54
N ALA A 401 18.46 -24.83 -13.60
CA ALA A 401 19.78 -24.25 -13.69
C ALA A 401 20.87 -25.34 -13.61
N LEU A 402 20.69 -26.36 -12.76
CA LEU A 402 21.59 -27.52 -12.66
C LEU A 402 21.60 -28.41 -13.92
N GLU A 403 20.56 -28.37 -14.75
CA GLU A 403 20.52 -29.06 -16.04
C GLU A 403 21.26 -28.30 -17.16
N GLY A 404 21.61 -27.03 -16.93
CA GLY A 404 22.37 -26.18 -17.86
C GLY A 404 23.90 -26.28 -17.72
N ASP A 405 24.63 -25.73 -18.69
CA ASP A 405 26.08 -25.57 -18.64
C ASP A 405 26.43 -24.33 -17.79
N LEU A 406 26.25 -24.45 -16.47
CA LEU A 406 26.58 -23.40 -15.52
C LEU A 406 28.06 -23.38 -15.23
N ASP A 407 28.61 -22.17 -15.05
CA ASP A 407 29.92 -22.02 -14.49
C ASP A 407 29.93 -22.39 -12.99
N LEU A 408 31.09 -22.83 -12.50
CA LEU A 408 31.26 -23.31 -11.13
C LEU A 408 30.76 -22.31 -10.07
N LYS A 409 30.84 -21.00 -10.36
CA LYS A 409 30.37 -19.95 -9.46
C LYS A 409 28.84 -19.96 -9.34
N ALA A 410 28.12 -20.08 -10.45
CA ALA A 410 26.67 -20.21 -10.44
C ALA A 410 26.22 -21.49 -9.71
N THR A 411 26.91 -22.62 -9.89
CA THR A 411 26.59 -23.85 -9.15
C THR A 411 26.73 -23.69 -7.63
N ILE A 412 27.78 -23.02 -7.16
CA ILE A 412 27.96 -22.74 -5.73
C ILE A 412 26.92 -21.76 -5.24
N GLY A 413 26.63 -20.70 -6.02
CA GLY A 413 25.59 -19.72 -5.71
C GLY A 413 24.19 -20.33 -5.58
N LEU A 414 23.85 -21.32 -6.42
CA LEU A 414 22.60 -22.08 -6.28
C LEU A 414 22.54 -22.86 -4.96
N GLY A 415 23.66 -23.41 -4.50
CA GLY A 415 23.77 -24.01 -3.17
C GLY A 415 23.46 -23.01 -2.06
N CYS A 416 24.07 -21.81 -2.14
CA CYS A 416 23.81 -20.72 -1.20
C CYS A 416 22.33 -20.25 -1.24
N ALA A 417 21.72 -20.25 -2.42
CA ALA A 417 20.32 -19.91 -2.59
C ALA A 417 19.39 -20.92 -1.89
N LEU A 418 19.70 -22.22 -2.01
CA LEU A 418 18.93 -23.26 -1.32
C LEU A 418 18.96 -23.11 0.21
N ASP A 419 20.11 -22.70 0.76
CA ASP A 419 20.23 -22.40 2.19
C ASP A 419 19.40 -21.15 2.55
N ALA A 420 19.51 -20.08 1.76
CA ALA A 420 18.74 -18.85 1.96
C ALA A 420 17.22 -19.03 1.79
N LEU A 421 16.76 -20.01 1.00
CA LEU A 421 15.34 -20.36 0.93
C LEU A 421 14.77 -20.80 2.27
N GLY A 422 15.58 -21.42 3.12
CA GLY A 422 15.21 -21.76 4.49
C GLY A 422 14.82 -20.52 5.30
N GLU A 423 15.44 -19.37 5.00
CA GLU A 423 15.22 -18.10 5.69
C GLU A 423 14.00 -17.34 5.16
N VAL A 424 13.63 -17.52 3.88
CA VAL A 424 12.49 -16.82 3.25
C VAL A 424 11.21 -16.95 4.06
N SER A 425 10.91 -18.15 4.56
CA SER A 425 9.72 -18.37 5.39
C SER A 425 9.80 -17.59 6.70
N GLY A 426 10.97 -17.55 7.35
CA GLY A 426 11.17 -16.78 8.58
C GLY A 426 11.01 -15.27 8.35
N VAL A 427 11.60 -14.74 7.28
CA VAL A 427 11.49 -13.33 6.91
C VAL A 427 10.03 -12.94 6.60
N LEU A 428 9.33 -13.72 5.77
CA LEU A 428 7.94 -13.43 5.42
C LEU A 428 6.98 -13.63 6.60
N GLN A 429 7.24 -14.61 7.49
CA GLN A 429 6.46 -14.78 8.72
C GLN A 429 6.63 -13.58 9.66
N ALA A 430 7.86 -13.06 9.81
CA ALA A 430 8.10 -11.85 10.60
C ALA A 430 7.32 -10.65 10.02
N SER A 431 7.43 -10.41 8.71
CA SER A 431 6.64 -9.38 8.01
C SER A 431 5.13 -9.56 8.20
N THR A 432 4.63 -10.80 8.10
CA THR A 432 3.21 -11.12 8.33
C THR A 432 2.79 -10.83 9.77
N GLY A 433 3.67 -11.09 10.74
CA GLY A 433 3.45 -10.74 12.15
C GLY A 433 3.30 -9.24 12.37
N GLU A 434 4.17 -8.44 11.76
CA GLU A 434 4.10 -6.97 11.79
C GLU A 434 2.82 -6.43 11.14
N LEU A 435 2.45 -6.96 9.97
CA LEU A 435 1.21 -6.62 9.29
C LEU A 435 -0.02 -6.99 10.13
N THR A 436 0.00 -8.17 10.76
CA THR A 436 -1.10 -8.62 11.64
C THR A 436 -1.24 -7.71 12.86
N ALA A 437 -0.12 -7.33 13.50
CA ALA A 437 -0.14 -6.40 14.62
C ALA A 437 -0.69 -5.02 14.21
N SER A 438 -0.30 -4.53 13.02
CA SER A 438 -0.80 -3.28 12.44
C SER A 438 -2.30 -3.33 12.13
N ALA A 439 -2.78 -4.46 11.58
CA ALA A 439 -4.19 -4.69 11.31
C ALA A 439 -5.01 -4.73 12.61
N ASN A 440 -4.52 -5.41 13.64
CA ASN A 440 -5.17 -5.44 14.95
C ASN A 440 -5.25 -4.05 15.56
N ALA A 441 -4.16 -3.26 15.48
CA ALA A 441 -4.16 -1.88 15.96
C ALA A 441 -5.24 -1.04 15.25
N PHE A 442 -5.35 -1.16 13.93
CA PHE A 442 -6.42 -0.51 13.17
C PHE A 442 -7.81 -0.96 13.64
N VAL A 443 -8.06 -2.26 13.78
CA VAL A 443 -9.35 -2.82 14.19
C VAL A 443 -9.73 -2.35 15.59
N GLU A 444 -8.77 -2.25 16.51
CA GLU A 444 -9.02 -1.77 17.87
C GLU A 444 -9.41 -0.30 17.91
N ILE A 445 -8.73 0.57 17.15
CA ILE A 445 -9.08 1.99 17.03
C ILE A 445 -10.41 2.17 16.29
N GLY A 446 -10.63 1.43 15.19
CA GLY A 446 -11.90 1.44 14.46
C GLY A 446 -13.07 0.98 15.33
N GLY A 447 -12.85 -0.06 16.14
CA GLY A 447 -13.82 -0.55 17.11
C GLY A 447 -14.18 0.48 18.19
N ALA A 448 -13.23 1.32 18.62
CA ALA A 448 -13.47 2.40 19.57
C ALA A 448 -14.48 3.44 19.04
N VAL A 449 -14.51 3.64 17.72
CA VAL A 449 -15.37 4.63 17.06
C VAL A 449 -16.58 4.01 16.36
N GLY A 450 -16.86 2.73 16.58
CA GLY A 450 -18.02 2.04 16.01
C GLY A 450 -17.91 1.70 14.52
N VAL A 451 -16.70 1.76 13.94
CA VAL A 451 -16.43 1.24 12.60
C VAL A 451 -16.26 -0.28 12.73
N GLY A 452 -17.37 -1.00 12.63
CA GLY A 452 -17.37 -2.45 12.51
C GLY A 452 -16.78 -2.85 11.15
N GLY A 453 -15.73 -3.68 11.19
CA GLY A 453 -14.97 -4.12 10.02
C GLY A 453 -15.73 -5.03 9.05
#